data_AF-K2C4F2-F1
#
_entry.id   AF-K2C4F2-F1
#
_cell.length_a   1.000
_cell.length_b   1.000
_cell.length_c   1.000
_cell.angle_alpha   90.00
_cell.angle_beta   90.00
_cell.angle_gamma   90.00
#
_symmetry.space_group_name_H-M   'P 1'
#
loop_
_entity.id
_entity.type
_entity.pdbx_description
1 polymer ?
#
loop_
_entity_poly.entity_id
_entity_poly.type
_entity_poly.pdbx_seq_one_letter_code
_entity_poly.pdbx_strand_id
1 'polypeptide(L)' 'FGKDKAEAVRDMIEGPVSASCPGSILQFHEQAIVLLDPEAAGKLSRKQYYLDVYASKPAWQLWE' A
#
# COMPACT_ATOMS: atom_id res chain seq x y z
N PHE A 1 2.17 -8.79 -10.82
CA PHE A 1 1.70 -9.44 -9.59
C PHE A 1 2.84 -10.30 -9.09
N GLY A 2 2.82 -10.73 -7.84
CA GLY A 2 3.82 -11.65 -7.33
C GLY A 2 4.97 -10.97 -6.58
N LYS A 3 5.78 -11.83 -5.95
CA LYS A 3 6.89 -11.47 -5.06
C LYS A 3 7.90 -10.47 -5.62
N ASP A 4 8.09 -10.43 -6.95
CA ASP A 4 9.09 -9.56 -7.60
C ASP A 4 8.75 -8.07 -7.43
N LYS A 5 7.49 -7.75 -7.13
CA LYS A 5 7.04 -6.38 -6.84
C LYS A 5 7.14 -5.99 -5.38
N ALA A 6 7.42 -6.94 -4.47
CA ALA A 6 7.29 -6.71 -3.04
C ALA A 6 8.25 -5.65 -2.50
N GLU A 7 9.44 -5.54 -3.09
CA GLU A 7 10.42 -4.49 -2.74
C GLU A 7 9.90 -3.10 -3.09
N ALA A 8 9.50 -2.91 -4.34
CA ALA A 8 8.98 -1.64 -4.83
C ALA A 8 7.71 -1.22 -4.06
N VAL A 9 6.83 -2.17 -3.72
CA VAL A 9 5.63 -1.92 -2.93
C VAL A 9 5.98 -1.46 -1.52
N ARG A 10 6.94 -2.12 -0.85
CA ARG A 10 7.44 -1.68 0.47
C ARG A 10 7.99 -0.27 0.39
N ASP A 11 8.87 0.01 -0.57
CA ASP A 11 9.53 1.31 -0.69
C ASP A 11 8.54 2.43 -1.04
N MET A 12 7.52 2.11 -1.83
CA MET A 12 6.46 3.05 -2.18
C MET A 12 5.56 3.42 -0.99
N ILE A 13 5.19 2.44 -0.14
CA ILE A 13 4.17 2.61 0.89
C ILE A 13 4.76 2.96 2.27
N GLU A 14 5.89 2.35 2.62
CA GLU A 14 6.51 2.46 3.95
C GLU A 14 7.88 3.18 3.91
N GLY A 15 8.44 3.38 2.71
CA GLY A 15 9.71 4.07 2.51
C GLY A 15 9.58 5.60 2.46
N PRO A 16 10.72 6.32 2.41
CA PRO A 16 10.74 7.77 2.30
C PRO A 16 10.22 8.23 0.92
N VAL A 17 9.53 9.38 0.90
CA VAL A 17 9.16 10.05 -0.37
C VAL A 17 10.43 10.54 -1.07
N SER A 18 10.74 9.97 -2.23
CA SER A 18 12.00 10.20 -2.95
C SER A 18 11.84 10.05 -4.46
N ALA A 19 12.61 10.83 -5.23
CA ALA A 19 12.71 10.69 -6.68
C ALA A 19 13.26 9.32 -7.13
N SER A 20 14.01 8.62 -6.26
CA SER A 20 14.49 7.26 -6.54
C SER A 20 13.37 6.21 -6.54
N CYS A 21 12.23 6.51 -5.91
CA CYS A 21 11.02 5.70 -5.92
C CYS A 21 9.82 6.60 -6.28
N PRO A 22 9.57 6.89 -7.57
CA PRO A 22 8.56 7.87 -7.96
C PRO A 22 7.15 7.59 -7.42
N GLY A 23 6.79 6.31 -7.24
CA GLY A 23 5.50 5.93 -6.66
C GLY A 23 5.28 6.43 -5.24
N SER A 24 6.36 6.70 -4.48
CA SER A 24 6.27 7.18 -3.09
C SER A 24 5.56 8.54 -2.97
N ILE A 25 5.47 9.32 -4.06
CA ILE A 25 4.70 10.57 -4.09
C ILE A 25 3.21 10.37 -3.76
N LEU A 26 2.66 9.17 -4.01
CA LEU A 26 1.28 8.83 -3.70
C LEU A 26 0.98 8.90 -2.20
N GLN A 27 1.99 8.85 -1.32
CA GLN A 27 1.81 9.06 0.12
C GLN A 27 1.24 10.45 0.46
N PHE A 28 1.45 11.45 -0.41
CA PHE A 28 0.89 12.80 -0.24
C PHE A 28 -0.44 13.00 -0.97
N HIS A 29 -0.90 12.02 -1.74
CA HIS A 29 -2.17 12.13 -2.43
C HIS A 29 -3.31 11.73 -1.48
N GLU A 30 -4.22 12.67 -1.19
CA GLU A 30 -5.32 12.47 -0.24
C GLU A 30 -6.20 11.25 -0.58
N GLN A 31 -6.33 10.94 -1.87
CA GLN A 31 -7.15 9.85 -2.38
C GLN A 31 -6.33 8.86 -3.21
N ALA A 32 -5.50 8.06 -2.55
CA ALA A 32 -4.75 6.98 -3.19
C ALA A 32 -5.26 5.60 -2.75
N ILE A 33 -5.40 4.70 -3.71
CA ILE A 33 -5.82 3.32 -3.47
C ILE A 33 -4.82 2.39 -4.13
N VAL A 34 -4.28 1.47 -3.34
CA VAL A 34 -3.26 0.52 -3.80
C VAL A 34 -3.84 -0.89 -3.70
N LEU A 35 -4.09 -1.50 -4.85
CA LEU A 35 -4.56 -2.88 -4.95
C LEU A 35 -3.35 -3.80 -5.11
N LEU A 36 -3.19 -4.74 -4.18
CA LEU A 36 -2.02 -5.63 -4.11
C LEU A 36 -2.45 -7.08 -4.00
N ASP A 37 -1.73 -7.95 -4.70
CA ASP A 37 -1.79 -9.39 -4.44
C ASP A 37 -1.00 -9.76 -3.16
N PRO A 38 -1.29 -10.91 -2.53
CA PRO A 38 -0.66 -11.29 -1.27
C PRO A 38 0.87 -11.40 -1.32
N GLU A 39 1.45 -11.80 -2.45
CA GLU A 39 2.90 -11.91 -2.61
C GLU A 39 3.56 -10.54 -2.76
N ALA A 40 2.96 -9.63 -3.52
CA ALA A 40 3.42 -8.24 -3.63
C ALA A 40 3.33 -7.49 -2.30
N ALA A 41 2.36 -7.82 -1.44
CA ALA A 41 2.27 -7.30 -0.07
C ALA A 41 3.22 -8.00 0.93
N GLY A 42 4.00 -8.98 0.49
CA GLY A 42 4.76 -9.88 1.37
C GLY A 42 5.89 -9.23 2.17
N LYS A 43 6.41 -8.08 1.73
CA LYS A 43 7.48 -7.33 2.41
C LYS A 43 6.97 -6.15 3.27
N LEU A 44 5.65 -5.92 3.35
CA LEU A 44 5.09 -4.84 4.18
C LEU A 44 5.20 -5.18 5.66
N SER A 45 5.81 -4.28 6.44
CA SER A 45 5.96 -4.45 7.88
C SER A 45 4.66 -4.24 8.64
N ARG A 46 3.77 -3.38 8.14
CA ARG A 46 2.50 -2.99 8.77
C ARG A 46 1.27 -3.63 8.13
N LYS A 47 1.43 -4.80 7.50
CA LYS A 47 0.34 -5.50 6.78
C LYS A 47 -0.95 -5.62 7.59
N GLN A 48 -0.86 -6.03 8.87
CA GLN A 48 -2.03 -6.18 9.73
C GLN A 48 -2.74 -4.84 9.96
N TYR A 49 -1.99 -3.78 10.22
CA TYR A 49 -2.54 -2.43 10.40
C TYR A 49 -3.35 -1.97 9.17
N TYR A 50 -2.86 -2.23 7.94
CA TYR A 50 -3.60 -1.88 6.74
C TYR A 50 -4.92 -2.65 6.60
N LEU A 51 -4.92 -3.93 6.98
CA LEU A 51 -6.13 -4.75 6.97
C LEU A 51 -7.14 -4.28 8.02
N ASP A 52 -6.68 -3.96 9.23
CA ASP A 52 -7.54 -3.49 10.32
C ASP A 52 -8.18 -2.14 9.98
N VAL A 53 -7.40 -1.21 9.41
CA VAL A 53 -7.90 0.09 8.94
C VAL A 53 -8.92 -0.10 7.83
N TYR A 54 -8.68 -1.00 6.87
CA TYR A 54 -9.62 -1.29 5.80
C TYR A 54 -10.92 -1.90 6.35
N ALA A 55 -10.83 -2.87 7.25
CA ALA A 55 -11.99 -3.51 7.89
C ALA A 55 -12.80 -2.54 8.75
N SER A 56 -12.16 -1.50 9.30
CA SER A 56 -12.81 -0.47 10.11
C SER A 56 -13.42 0.66 9.29
N LYS A 57 -13.29 0.66 7.95
CA LYS A 57 -13.90 1.69 7.11
C LYS A 57 -15.44 1.63 7.21
N PRO A 58 -16.12 2.79 7.24
CA PRO A 58 -17.58 2.81 7.20
C PRO A 58 -18.08 2.24 5.86
N ALA A 59 -19.27 1.65 5.87
CA ALA A 59 -19.81 0.91 4.72
C ALA A 59 -19.80 1.70 3.40
N TRP A 60 -20.00 3.02 3.44
CA TRP A 60 -19.98 3.88 2.25
C TRP A 60 -18.58 4.09 1.63
N GLN A 61 -17.51 3.71 2.33
CA GLN A 61 -16.12 3.73 1.83
C GLN A 61 -15.58 2.34 1.49
N LEU A 62 -16.35 1.28 1.74
CA LEU A 62 -16.00 -0.07 1.31
C LEU A 62 -16.27 -0.20 -0.20
N TRP A 63 -15.39 -0.92 -0.87
CA TRP A 63 -15.48 -1.16 -2.31
C TRP A 63 -16.02 -2.59 -2.45
N GLU A 64 -17.32 -2.73 -2.71
CA GLU A 64 -18.01 -3.99 -3.02
C GLU A 64 -18.14 -4.21 -4.54
#